data_AF-A0A0F4Q9B5-F1
#
_entry.id   AF-A0A0F4Q9B5-F1
#
_cell.length_a   1.000
_cell.length_b   1.000
_cell.length_c   1.000
_cell.angle_alpha   90.00
_cell.angle_beta   90.00
_cell.angle_gamma   90.00
#
_symmetry.space_group_name_H-M   'P 1'
#
loop_
_entity.id
_entity.type
_entity.pdbx_description
1 polymer ?
#
loop_
_entity_poly.entity_id
_entity_poly.type
_entity_poly.pdbx_seq_one_letter_code
_entity_poly.pdbx_strand_id
1 'polypeptide(L)'
;QISQRTQSGRMAVVIMDRAAWHFKDGLVEGLENVVIIRLPPYSPELNPIEQVWSWLRQRKLSNRTFASYDDILDQVSEAWNAFISCADRVKSLCFRDWINLTS
;
A
#
# COMPACT_ATOMS: atom_id res chain seq x y z
N GLN A 1 -11.39 -3.84 10.76
CA GLN A 1 -11.34 -4.05 9.30
C GLN A 1 -10.06 -4.72 8.78
N ILE A 2 -8.84 -4.46 9.27
CA ILE A 2 -7.65 -5.30 8.96
C ILE A 2 -7.54 -6.49 9.93
N SER A 3 -7.49 -6.22 11.24
CA SER A 3 -7.44 -7.25 12.29
C SER A 3 -8.48 -8.38 12.10
N GLN A 4 -9.73 -8.03 11.83
CA GLN A 4 -10.82 -8.99 11.58
C GLN A 4 -10.68 -9.79 10.28
N ARG A 5 -9.92 -9.29 9.29
CA ARG A 5 -9.69 -9.97 8.00
C ARG A 5 -8.42 -10.83 8.04
N THR A 6 -7.55 -10.62 9.02
CA THR A 6 -6.38 -11.46 9.26
C THR A 6 -6.85 -12.82 9.78
N GLN A 7 -6.38 -13.89 9.12
CA GLN A 7 -6.72 -15.26 9.53
C GLN A 7 -6.17 -15.59 10.93
N SER A 8 -6.87 -16.45 11.66
CA SER A 8 -6.39 -16.94 12.96
C SER A 8 -4.99 -17.56 12.83
N GLY A 9 -4.13 -17.30 13.82
CA GLY A 9 -2.73 -17.72 13.81
C GLY A 9 -1.82 -16.91 12.86
N ARG A 10 -2.31 -15.81 12.26
CA ARG A 10 -1.49 -14.90 11.44
C ARG A 10 -1.45 -13.48 12.01
N MET A 11 -0.36 -12.79 11.70
CA MET A 11 -0.14 -11.38 11.97
C MET A 11 -0.34 -10.56 10.68
N ALA A 12 -1.07 -9.45 10.75
CA ALA A 12 -1.03 -8.43 9.71
C ALA A 12 0.09 -7.44 9.99
N VAL A 13 0.90 -7.17 8.96
CA VAL A 13 1.98 -6.19 9.02
C VAL A 13 1.58 -4.98 8.19
N VAL A 14 1.57 -3.80 8.80
CA VAL A 14 1.34 -2.52 8.14
C VAL A 14 2.67 -1.81 7.98
N ILE A 15 3.10 -1.62 6.74
CA ILE A 15 4.33 -0.90 6.42
C ILE A 15 3.99 0.58 6.27
N MET A 16 4.73 1.44 6.98
CA MET A 16 4.52 2.89 6.95
C MET A 16 5.85 3.61 6.72
N ASP A 17 5.81 4.61 5.84
CA ASP A 17 6.88 5.60 5.77
C ASP A 17 6.87 6.52 7.00
N ARG A 18 7.77 7.50 7.02
CA ARG A 18 7.92 8.46 8.12
C ARG A 18 7.21 9.79 7.88
N ALA A 19 6.09 9.82 7.15
CA ALA A 19 5.24 11.01 7.12
C ALA A 19 4.76 11.37 8.53
N ALA A 20 4.72 12.66 8.87
CA ALA A 20 4.46 13.11 10.25
C ALA A 20 3.14 12.58 10.83
N TRP A 21 2.09 12.48 10.01
CA TRP A 21 0.79 11.95 10.41
C TRP A 21 0.76 10.43 10.65
N HIS A 22 1.80 9.69 10.27
CA HIS A 22 1.93 8.26 10.60
C HIS A 22 2.44 8.00 12.03
N PHE A 23 2.86 9.02 12.79
CA PHE A 23 3.41 8.89 14.14
C PHE A 23 2.39 9.07 15.26
N LYS A 24 1.10 9.04 14.95
CA LYS A 24 0.07 9.11 15.98
C LYS A 24 0.20 7.91 16.95
N ASP A 25 0.16 8.19 18.25
CA ASP A 25 0.14 7.15 19.28
C ASP A 25 -1.15 6.32 19.20
N GLY A 26 -1.05 5.06 19.61
CA GLY A 26 -2.20 4.16 19.73
C GLY A 26 -2.81 3.64 18.42
N LEU A 27 -2.15 3.80 17.26
CA LEU A 27 -2.69 3.37 15.95
C LEU A 27 -3.16 1.91 15.89
N VAL A 28 -2.50 1.02 16.63
CA VAL A 28 -2.85 -0.41 16.74
C VAL A 28 -3.07 -0.84 18.19
N GLU A 29 -3.32 0.10 19.09
CA GLU A 29 -3.61 -0.19 20.49
C GLU A 29 -4.89 -1.05 20.60
N GLY A 30 -4.82 -2.12 21.39
CA GLY A 30 -5.89 -3.09 21.52
C GLY A 30 -6.04 -4.09 20.35
N LEU A 31 -5.16 -4.04 19.34
CA LEU A 31 -5.13 -5.04 18.27
C LEU A 31 -4.02 -6.07 18.51
N GLU A 32 -4.40 -7.31 18.79
CA GLU A 32 -3.43 -8.39 19.10
C GLU A 32 -2.72 -8.96 17.86
N ASN A 33 -3.30 -8.76 16.67
CA ASN A 33 -2.84 -9.40 15.43
C ASN A 33 -2.44 -8.41 14.33
N VAL A 34 -2.11 -7.17 14.70
CA VAL A 34 -1.64 -6.13 13.76
C VAL A 34 -0.39 -5.46 14.32
N VAL A 35 0.67 -5.38 13.50
CA VAL A 35 1.91 -4.68 13.83
C VAL A 35 2.25 -3.64 12.77
N ILE A 36 2.87 -2.54 13.20
CA ILE A 36 3.37 -1.50 12.31
C ILE A 36 4.88 -1.65 12.16
N ILE A 37 5.37 -1.73 10.92
CA ILE A 37 6.78 -1.59 10.58
C ILE A 37 7.00 -0.21 9.97
N ARG A 38 7.91 0.56 10.57
CA ARG A 38 8.30 1.88 10.07
C ARG A 38 9.56 1.74 9.23
N LEU A 39 9.52 2.27 8.03
CA LEU A 39 10.68 2.27 7.14
C LEU A 39 11.73 3.29 7.62
N PRO A 40 13.02 3.08 7.27
CA PRO A 40 14.05 4.09 7.45
C PRO A 40 13.68 5.42 6.75
N PRO A 41 14.14 6.57 7.27
CA PRO A 41 13.96 7.84 6.58
C PRO A 41 14.54 7.80 5.17
N TYR A 42 13.85 8.43 4.22
CA TYR A 42 14.31 8.58 2.83
C TYR A 42 14.57 7.27 2.07
N SER A 43 13.84 6.19 2.40
CA SER A 43 13.93 4.88 1.73
C SER A 43 12.69 4.50 0.91
N PRO A 44 12.33 5.25 -0.15
CA PRO A 44 11.18 4.93 -1.01
C PRO A 44 11.32 3.56 -1.70
N GLU A 45 12.54 3.10 -2.00
CA GLU A 45 12.81 1.80 -2.60
C GLU A 45 12.29 0.62 -1.76
N LEU A 46 12.23 0.81 -0.43
CA LEU A 46 11.71 -0.19 0.50
C LEU A 46 10.17 -0.16 0.58
N ASN A 47 9.52 0.91 0.12
CA ASN A 47 8.08 1.10 0.26
C ASN A 47 7.31 0.45 -0.90
N PRO A 48 6.50 -0.61 -0.66
CA PRO A 48 5.76 -1.32 -1.70
C PRO A 48 4.85 -0.42 -2.56
N ILE A 49 4.25 0.61 -1.95
CA ILE A 49 3.28 1.48 -2.63
C ILE A 49 3.90 2.31 -3.77
N GLU A 50 5.22 2.57 -3.74
CA GLU A 50 5.92 3.29 -4.82
C GLU A 50 5.82 2.55 -6.16
N GLN A 51 5.88 1.22 -6.13
CA GLN A 51 5.73 0.40 -7.34
C GLN A 51 4.29 0.43 -7.86
N VAL A 52 3.31 0.55 -6.96
CA VAL A 52 1.90 0.70 -7.33
C VAL A 52 1.69 2.04 -8.03
N TRP A 53 2.19 3.14 -7.47
CA TRP A 53 2.11 4.47 -8.09
C TRP A 53 2.83 4.52 -9.44
N SER A 54 3.99 3.87 -9.56
CA SER A 54 4.70 3.72 -10.82
C SER A 54 3.83 2.99 -11.87
N TRP A 55 3.22 1.86 -11.49
CA TRP A 55 2.34 1.09 -12.38
C TRP A 55 1.13 1.90 -12.86
N LEU A 56 0.44 2.59 -11.94
CA LEU A 56 -0.74 3.41 -12.24
C LEU A 56 -0.38 4.54 -13.22
N ARG A 57 0.71 5.27 -12.95
CA ARG A 57 1.18 6.35 -13.83
C ARG A 57 1.53 5.82 -15.21
N GLN A 58 2.37 4.79 -15.31
CA GLN A 58 2.85 4.28 -16.60
C GLN A 58 1.77 3.68 -17.50
N ARG A 59 0.65 3.21 -16.94
CA ARG A 59 -0.35 2.43 -17.71
C ARG A 59 -1.72 3.08 -17.83
N LYS A 60 -2.08 3.96 -16.91
CA LYS A 60 -3.46 4.47 -16.82
C LYS A 60 -3.55 5.99 -16.72
N LEU A 61 -2.58 6.64 -16.08
CA LEU A 61 -2.71 8.04 -15.65
C LEU A 61 -1.69 9.01 -16.29
N SER A 62 -0.66 8.54 -16.99
CA SER A 62 0.34 9.42 -17.63
C SER A 62 -0.24 10.22 -18.81
N ASN A 63 0.22 11.47 -18.95
CA ASN A 63 -0.07 12.34 -20.10
C ASN A 63 -1.57 12.58 -20.34
N ARG A 64 -2.34 12.70 -19.26
CA ARG A 64 -3.77 13.01 -19.30
C ARG A 64 -4.02 14.37 -18.66
N THR A 65 -5.00 15.08 -19.19
CA THR A 65 -5.65 16.21 -18.53
C THR A 65 -6.97 15.73 -17.94
N PHE A 66 -7.39 16.35 -16.85
CA PHE A 66 -8.65 16.04 -16.17
C PHE A 66 -9.56 17.25 -16.24
N ALA A 67 -10.84 17.02 -16.52
CA ALA A 67 -11.81 18.09 -16.72
C ALA A 67 -12.30 18.69 -15.39
N SER A 68 -12.31 17.90 -14.32
CA SER A 68 -12.80 18.29 -13.01
C SER A 68 -12.19 17.42 -11.91
N TYR A 69 -12.51 17.74 -10.65
CA TYR A 69 -12.16 16.89 -9.52
C TYR A 69 -12.83 15.51 -9.61
N ASP A 70 -14.10 15.45 -10.01
CA ASP A 70 -14.83 14.19 -10.15
C ASP A 70 -14.20 13.30 -11.24
N ASP A 71 -13.74 13.91 -12.35
CA ASP A 71 -13.00 13.19 -13.37
C ASP A 71 -11.68 12.61 -12.82
N ILE A 72 -10.96 13.33 -11.96
CA ILE A 72 -9.78 12.77 -11.27
C ILE A 72 -10.18 11.53 -10.45
N LEU A 73 -11.26 11.62 -9.67
CA LEU A 73 -11.73 10.50 -8.84
C LEU A 73 -12.13 9.30 -9.69
N ASP A 74 -12.87 9.51 -10.78
CA ASP A 74 -13.32 8.44 -11.67
C ASP A 74 -12.12 7.76 -12.34
N GLN A 75 -11.19 8.54 -12.91
CA GLN A 75 -10.01 7.99 -13.59
C GLN A 75 -9.08 7.24 -12.63
N VAL A 76 -8.87 7.78 -11.42
CA VAL A 76 -8.05 7.10 -10.39
C VAL A 76 -8.74 5.82 -9.91
N SER A 77 -10.07 5.84 -9.73
CA SER A 77 -10.85 4.68 -9.34
C SER A 77 -10.81 3.57 -10.40
N GLU A 78 -10.96 3.94 -11.67
CA GLU A 78 -10.82 3.00 -12.78
C GLU A 78 -9.41 2.41 -12.82
N ALA A 79 -8.37 3.25 -12.70
CA ALA A 79 -6.98 2.80 -12.68
C ALA A 79 -6.69 1.85 -11.52
N TRP A 80 -7.21 2.16 -10.32
CA TRP A 80 -7.10 1.32 -9.15
C TRP A 80 -7.81 -0.03 -9.32
N ASN A 81 -9.07 -0.02 -9.77
CA ASN A 81 -9.84 -1.24 -10.04
C ASN A 81 -9.14 -2.11 -11.10
N ALA A 82 -8.59 -1.48 -12.14
CA ALA A 82 -7.78 -2.15 -13.14
C ALA A 82 -6.45 -2.70 -12.60
N PHE A 83 -5.89 -2.14 -11.53
CA PHE A 83 -4.70 -2.65 -10.83
C PHE A 83 -5.02 -3.84 -9.91
N ILE A 84 -6.09 -3.74 -9.11
CA ILE A 84 -6.44 -4.79 -8.14
C ILE A 84 -7.13 -6.00 -8.78
N SER A 85 -7.60 -5.89 -10.04
CA SER A 85 -8.25 -6.99 -10.77
C SER A 85 -7.37 -8.22 -11.03
N CYS A 86 -6.06 -8.13 -10.78
CA CYS A 86 -5.12 -9.24 -10.89
C CYS A 86 -4.32 -9.35 -9.61
N ALA A 87 -4.67 -10.32 -8.77
CA ALA A 87 -4.05 -10.53 -7.47
C ALA A 87 -2.54 -10.82 -7.59
N ASP A 88 -2.11 -11.56 -8.63
CA ASP A 88 -0.69 -11.91 -8.80
C ASP A 88 0.17 -10.69 -9.17
N ARG A 89 -0.38 -9.74 -9.92
CA ARG A 89 0.27 -8.44 -10.15
C ARG A 89 0.42 -7.66 -8.84
N VAL A 90 -0.63 -7.61 -8.01
CA VAL A 90 -0.57 -6.92 -6.72
C VAL A 90 0.51 -7.56 -5.84
N LYS A 91 0.51 -8.89 -5.74
CA LYS A 91 1.53 -9.65 -4.99
C LYS A 91 2.93 -9.36 -5.53
N SER A 92 3.14 -9.46 -6.84
CA SER A 92 4.44 -9.26 -7.48
C SER A 92 5.00 -7.86 -7.26
N LEU A 93 4.18 -6.82 -7.44
CA LEU A 93 4.64 -5.43 -7.33
C LEU A 93 4.84 -4.98 -5.88
N CYS A 94 4.06 -5.54 -4.95
CA CYS A 94 4.17 -5.23 -3.53
C CYS A 94 5.18 -6.13 -2.79
N PHE A 95 5.68 -7.20 -3.42
CA PHE A 95 6.67 -8.08 -2.80
C PHE A 95 8.02 -7.38 -2.63
N ARG A 96 8.69 -7.69 -1.52
CA ARG A 96 10.06 -7.27 -1.21
C ARG A 96 10.77 -8.41 -0.51
N ASP A 97 12.02 -8.67 -0.89
CA ASP A 97 12.79 -9.80 -0.34
C ASP A 97 12.95 -9.71 1.19
N TRP A 98 13.07 -8.49 1.72
CA TRP A 98 13.23 -8.24 3.16
C TRP A 98 12.00 -8.65 3.99
N ILE A 99 10.85 -8.92 3.36
CA ILE A 99 9.65 -9.37 4.05
C ILE A 99 9.70 -10.87 4.40
N ASN A 100 10.64 -11.63 3.82
CA ASN A 100 10.83 -13.03 4.18
C ASN A 100 11.42 -13.12 5.59
N LEU A 101 10.60 -13.57 6.54
CA LEU A 101 10.95 -13.72 7.95
C LEU A 101 11.62 -15.08 8.28
N THR A 102 11.86 -15.91 7.27
CA THR A 102 12.57 -17.18 7.42
C THR A 102 14.07 -16.95 7.28
N SER A 103 14.78 -17.04 8.40
CA SER A 103 16.20 -17.41 8.42
C SER A 103 16.36 -18.89 8.08
#